data_AF-A0A7W1UIH2-F1
#
_entry.id   AF-A0A7W1UIH2-F1
#
_cell.length_a   1.000
_cell.length_b   1.000
_cell.length_c   1.000
_cell.angle_alpha   90.00
_cell.angle_beta   90.00
_cell.angle_gamma   90.00
#
_symmetry.space_group_name_H-M   'P 1'
#
loop_
_entity.id
_entity.type
_entity.pdbx_description
1 polymer ?
#
loop_
_entity_poly.entity_id
_entity_poly.type
_entity_poly.pdbx_seq_one_letter_code
_entity_poly.pdbx_strand_id
1 'polypeptide(L)'
;MIKKHLAGFGILALAACGTSPAPPPSAPAGSAARAAVAGPIQPPPVFALIGQREKLGLTSAQVTALDSIGVHIDRANAPLMSRLRELRGEYGGRRNAPRPDSEELQPTLEQLRRNNQQAMEGVRNVLTAPQRTTACEMAREADREAMRDRRGQYAQRDRQPRGMRGAMAADSALTWNRPPTWSWCASPAQGQTPRSP
;
A
#
# COMPACT_ATOMS: atom_id res chain seq x y z
N MET A 1 59.25 -13.00 13.30
CA MET A 1 59.26 -14.25 14.08
C MET A 1 58.06 -14.28 15.01
N ILE A 2 57.13 -15.20 14.74
CA ILE A 2 56.26 -15.99 15.65
C ILE A 2 55.80 -15.37 16.99
N LYS A 3 54.49 -15.14 17.15
CA LYS A 3 53.67 -15.89 18.13
C LYS A 3 52.17 -15.75 17.82
N LYS A 4 51.60 -16.85 17.34
CA LYS A 4 50.15 -17.08 17.18
C LYS A 4 49.60 -17.45 18.55
N HIS A 5 48.55 -16.77 19.00
CA HIS A 5 47.76 -17.21 20.16
C HIS A 5 46.49 -17.90 19.67
N LEU A 6 46.50 -19.24 19.76
CA LEU A 6 45.32 -20.09 19.84
C LEU A 6 44.84 -20.08 21.30
N ALA A 7 43.58 -19.72 21.52
CA ALA A 7 42.78 -20.05 22.71
C ALA A 7 41.36 -19.51 22.44
N GLY A 8 40.25 -20.23 22.60
CA GLY A 8 40.00 -21.62 22.95
C GLY A 8 38.53 -21.88 22.62
N PHE A 9 38.23 -23.08 22.16
CA PHE A 9 36.87 -23.54 21.91
C PHE A 9 36.16 -23.74 23.25
N GLY A 10 35.25 -22.81 23.58
CA GLY A 10 34.28 -23.00 24.65
C GLY A 10 33.08 -23.79 24.12
N ILE A 11 33.01 -25.07 24.47
CA ILE A 11 31.82 -25.90 24.30
C ILE A 11 30.81 -25.46 25.36
N LEU A 12 29.72 -24.82 24.94
CA LEU A 12 28.57 -24.53 25.80
C LEU A 12 27.45 -25.52 25.49
N ALA A 13 27.07 -26.25 26.53
CA ALA A 13 26.12 -27.35 26.53
C ALA A 13 24.75 -26.93 26.01
N LEU A 14 24.21 -27.75 25.10
CA LEU A 14 22.83 -27.71 24.63
C LEU A 14 21.89 -28.17 25.75
N ALA A 15 21.24 -27.22 26.44
CA ALA A 15 20.04 -27.51 27.19
C ALA A 15 18.88 -27.70 26.20
N ALA A 16 18.49 -28.96 25.99
CA ALA A 16 17.29 -29.32 25.24
C ALA A 16 16.03 -29.00 26.06
N CYS A 17 15.59 -27.73 26.02
CA CYS A 17 14.23 -27.39 26.39
C CYS A 17 13.32 -27.77 25.23
N GLY A 18 12.39 -28.68 25.48
CA GLY A 18 11.34 -29.06 24.54
C GLY A 18 10.50 -27.85 24.14
N THR A 19 10.76 -27.32 22.96
CA THR A 19 9.88 -26.36 22.30
C THR A 19 8.70 -27.14 21.73
N SER A 20 7.57 -27.11 22.43
CA SER A 20 6.28 -27.34 21.78
C SER A 20 6.19 -26.41 20.56
N PRO A 21 5.84 -26.91 19.36
CA PRO A 21 5.59 -26.04 18.24
C PRO A 21 4.45 -25.12 18.61
N ALA A 22 4.77 -23.83 18.80
CA ALA A 22 3.76 -22.80 18.91
C ALA A 22 2.88 -22.89 17.66
N PRO A 23 1.55 -22.95 17.80
CA PRO A 23 0.68 -22.86 16.63
C PRO A 23 1.04 -21.57 15.88
N PRO A 24 1.09 -21.60 14.54
CA PRO A 24 1.36 -20.39 13.77
C PRO A 24 0.39 -19.31 14.24
N PRO A 25 0.85 -18.06 14.46
CA PRO A 25 -0.06 -16.98 14.78
C PRO A 25 -1.10 -16.96 13.66
N SER A 26 -2.35 -17.20 14.03
CA SER A 26 -3.47 -17.06 13.12
C SER A 26 -3.39 -15.63 12.61
N ALA A 27 -2.92 -15.47 11.36
CA ALA A 27 -2.89 -14.18 10.72
C ALA A 27 -4.31 -13.59 10.87
N PRO A 28 -4.47 -12.36 11.36
CA PRO A 28 -5.78 -11.79 11.51
C PRO A 28 -6.49 -11.90 10.16
N ALA A 29 -7.68 -12.49 10.17
CA ALA A 29 -8.56 -12.67 9.01
C ALA A 29 -9.05 -11.33 8.40
N GLY A 30 -8.30 -10.24 8.59
CA GLY A 30 -8.56 -8.90 8.08
C GLY A 30 -7.88 -8.59 6.74
N SER A 31 -6.92 -9.40 6.29
CA SER A 31 -6.17 -9.09 5.05
C SER A 31 -6.94 -9.38 3.77
N ALA A 32 -7.87 -10.35 3.78
CA ALA A 32 -8.66 -10.72 2.58
C ALA A 32 -9.92 -9.86 2.39
N ALA A 33 -10.45 -9.23 3.46
CA ALA A 33 -11.67 -8.43 3.39
C ALA A 33 -11.45 -6.99 2.84
N ARG A 34 -10.22 -6.60 2.53
CA ARG A 34 -9.87 -5.26 2.01
C ARG A 34 -10.18 -5.08 0.51
N ALA A 35 -10.60 -6.12 -0.19
CA ALA A 35 -10.68 -6.13 -1.66
C ALA A 35 -11.91 -5.44 -2.30
N ALA A 36 -12.83 -4.84 -1.55
CA ALA A 36 -14.15 -4.50 -2.11
C ALA A 36 -14.65 -3.05 -1.97
N VAL A 37 -13.85 -2.07 -1.56
CA VAL A 37 -14.24 -0.66 -1.72
C VAL A 37 -13.73 -0.14 -3.05
N ALA A 38 -14.52 -0.40 -4.10
CA ALA A 38 -14.35 0.19 -5.43
C ALA A 38 -14.53 1.73 -5.33
N GLY A 39 -13.39 2.43 -5.20
CA GLY A 39 -13.22 3.87 -5.08
C GLY A 39 -11.72 4.18 -4.99
N PRO A 40 -11.23 5.40 -5.32
CA PRO A 40 -9.80 5.78 -5.30
C PRO A 40 -9.20 5.84 -3.87
N ILE A 41 -9.91 5.27 -2.90
CA ILE A 41 -9.53 5.16 -1.50
C ILE A 41 -8.72 3.87 -1.37
N GLN A 42 -7.54 3.85 -1.99
CA GLN A 42 -6.60 2.78 -1.72
C GLN A 42 -6.19 2.86 -0.24
N PRO A 43 -6.08 1.71 0.46
CA PRO A 43 -5.52 1.72 1.79
C PRO A 43 -4.14 2.39 1.73
N PRO A 44 -3.81 3.24 2.71
CA PRO A 44 -2.56 3.97 2.68
C PRO A 44 -1.40 2.96 2.62
N PRO A 45 -0.36 3.23 1.80
CA PRO A 45 0.72 2.30 1.48
C PRO A 45 1.68 2.00 2.65
N VAL A 46 1.27 2.26 3.89
CA VAL A 46 2.06 2.04 5.10
C VAL A 46 2.57 0.60 5.15
N PHE A 47 1.70 -0.39 4.91
CA PHE A 47 2.09 -1.81 4.90
C PHE A 47 3.04 -2.17 3.76
N ALA A 48 2.97 -1.48 2.62
CA ALA A 48 3.91 -1.68 1.53
C ALA A 48 5.33 -1.22 1.91
N LEU A 49 5.45 -0.15 2.71
CA LEU A 49 6.74 0.31 3.24
C LEU A 49 7.33 -0.69 4.25
N ILE A 50 6.49 -1.23 5.15
CA ILE A 50 6.92 -2.24 6.13
C ILE A 50 7.44 -3.51 5.42
N GLY A 51 6.77 -3.94 4.34
CA GLY A 51 7.22 -5.07 3.52
C GLY A 51 8.58 -4.82 2.83
N GLN A 52 9.01 -3.57 2.70
CA GLN A 52 10.27 -3.15 2.08
C GLN A 52 11.32 -2.73 3.11
N ARG A 53 11.21 -3.21 4.36
CA ARG A 53 12.08 -2.83 5.50
C ARG A 53 13.57 -2.88 5.19
N GLU A 54 14.03 -3.93 4.52
CA GLU A 54 15.45 -4.16 4.22
C GLU A 54 15.94 -3.19 3.14
N LYS A 55 15.15 -3.01 2.08
CA LYS A 55 15.45 -2.07 0.99
C LYS A 55 15.48 -0.61 1.45
N LEU A 56 14.62 -0.26 2.41
CA LEU A 56 14.54 1.07 2.99
C LEU A 56 15.45 1.28 4.21
N GLY A 57 16.14 0.23 4.68
CA GLY A 57 16.92 0.30 5.92
C GLY A 57 16.09 0.80 7.11
N LEU A 58 14.85 0.33 7.26
CA LEU A 58 13.98 0.73 8.36
C LEU A 58 14.50 0.16 9.68
N THR A 59 14.58 0.99 10.71
CA THR A 59 14.88 0.53 12.07
C THR A 59 13.66 -0.15 12.68
N SER A 60 13.86 -0.97 13.71
CA SER A 60 12.74 -1.57 14.47
C SER A 60 11.79 -0.51 15.03
N ALA A 61 12.32 0.64 15.50
CA ALA A 61 11.51 1.76 15.97
C ALA A 61 10.64 2.37 14.85
N GLN A 62 11.21 2.53 13.65
CA GLN A 62 10.46 3.02 12.48
C GLN A 62 9.38 2.03 12.06
N VAL A 63 9.66 0.73 12.06
CA VAL A 63 8.67 -0.31 11.74
C VAL A 63 7.50 -0.27 12.73
N THR A 64 7.77 -0.20 14.04
CA THR A 64 6.72 -0.07 15.06
C THR A 64 5.91 1.22 14.90
N ALA A 65 6.55 2.34 14.55
CA ALA A 65 5.86 3.60 14.30
C ALA A 65 4.96 3.53 13.06
N LEU A 66 5.44 2.95 11.96
CA LEU A 66 4.63 2.72 10.75
C LEU A 66 3.47 1.78 11.04
N ASP A 67 3.68 0.68 11.76
CA ASP A 67 2.61 -0.24 12.15
C ASP A 67 1.54 0.46 12.99
N SER A 68 1.95 1.29 13.96
CA SER A 68 1.05 2.10 14.78
C SER A 68 0.21 3.07 13.94
N ILE A 69 0.81 3.73 12.93
CA ILE A 69 0.08 4.57 11.96
C ILE A 69 -0.94 3.72 11.21
N GLY A 70 -0.56 2.52 10.73
CA GLY A 70 -1.43 1.58 10.03
C GLY A 70 -2.64 1.16 10.86
N VAL A 71 -2.43 0.72 12.09
CA VAL A 71 -3.51 0.34 13.01
C VAL A 71 -4.43 1.52 13.33
N HIS A 72 -3.87 2.72 13.52
CA HIS A 72 -4.65 3.92 13.80
C HIS A 72 -5.56 4.28 12.62
N ILE A 73 -5.01 4.35 11.40
CA ILE A 73 -5.79 4.70 10.21
C ILE A 73 -6.85 3.65 9.88
N ASP A 74 -6.56 2.36 10.10
CA ASP A 74 -7.53 1.28 9.95
C ASP A 74 -8.71 1.45 10.91
N ARG A 75 -8.44 1.74 12.18
CA ARG A 75 -9.48 1.97 13.19
C ARG A 75 -10.31 3.22 12.85
N ALA A 76 -9.67 4.31 12.44
CA ALA A 76 -10.35 5.55 12.06
C ALA A 76 -11.23 5.37 10.80
N ASN A 77 -10.79 4.56 9.84
CA ASN A 77 -11.51 4.33 8.59
C ASN A 77 -12.58 3.23 8.69
N ALA A 78 -12.50 2.31 9.67
CA ALA A 78 -13.45 1.22 9.83
C ALA A 78 -14.95 1.64 9.79
N PRO A 79 -15.42 2.66 10.57
CA PRO A 79 -16.81 3.09 10.51
C PRO A 79 -17.19 3.71 9.16
N LEU A 80 -16.28 4.48 8.55
CA LEU A 80 -16.49 5.11 7.23
C LEU A 80 -16.64 4.04 6.14
N MET A 81 -15.85 2.98 6.22
CA MET A 81 -15.92 1.84 5.31
C MET A 81 -17.21 1.03 5.52
N SER A 82 -17.72 0.93 6.76
CA SER A 82 -19.05 0.36 7.00
C SER A 82 -20.13 1.18 6.32
N ARG A 83 -20.12 2.51 6.52
CA ARG A 83 -21.09 3.42 5.90
C ARG A 83 -21.06 3.33 4.38
N LEU A 84 -19.87 3.27 3.76
CA LEU A 84 -19.74 3.07 2.31
C LEU A 84 -20.30 1.73 1.82
N ARG A 85 -20.23 0.67 2.63
CA ARG A 85 -20.82 -0.65 2.29
C ARG A 85 -22.33 -0.62 2.42
N GLU A 86 -22.87 -0.01 3.49
CA GLU A 86 -24.31 0.17 3.69
C GLU A 86 -24.93 0.95 2.53
N LEU A 87 -24.35 2.12 2.20
CA LEU A 87 -24.76 2.96 1.06
C LEU A 87 -24.61 2.28 -0.29
N ARG A 88 -23.87 1.17 -0.41
CA ARG A 88 -23.82 0.39 -1.66
C ARG A 88 -24.83 -0.75 -1.65
N GLY A 89 -25.08 -1.34 -0.49
CA GLY A 89 -26.05 -2.41 -0.29
C GLY A 89 -27.49 -1.93 -0.43
N GLU A 90 -27.80 -0.75 0.10
CA GLU A 90 -29.13 -0.13 0.05
C GLU A 90 -29.61 0.13 -1.39
N TYR A 91 -28.67 0.30 -2.33
CA TYR A 91 -28.97 0.58 -3.73
C TYR A 91 -28.97 -0.68 -4.63
N GLY A 92 -29.00 -1.88 -4.05
CA GLY A 92 -29.22 -3.13 -4.83
C GLY A 92 -28.10 -3.50 -5.80
N GLY A 93 -26.85 -3.09 -5.53
CA GLY A 93 -25.68 -3.43 -6.33
C GLY A 93 -25.18 -2.33 -7.27
N ARG A 94 -24.21 -2.66 -8.14
CA ARG A 94 -23.41 -1.67 -8.91
C ARG A 94 -24.23 -0.74 -9.82
N ARG A 95 -25.48 -1.08 -10.17
CA ARG A 95 -26.30 -0.30 -11.12
C ARG A 95 -26.97 0.93 -10.51
N ASN A 96 -27.36 0.89 -9.24
CA ASN A 96 -27.94 2.07 -8.57
C ASN A 96 -27.01 2.65 -7.49
N ALA A 97 -25.79 2.12 -7.35
CA ALA A 97 -24.84 2.63 -6.38
C ALA A 97 -24.70 4.16 -6.53
N PRO A 98 -24.87 4.92 -5.44
CA PRO A 98 -24.83 6.36 -5.49
C PRO A 98 -23.47 6.81 -6.01
N ARG A 99 -23.52 7.83 -6.88
CA ARG A 99 -22.31 8.32 -7.53
C ARG A 99 -21.36 8.91 -6.48
N PRO A 100 -20.03 8.90 -6.72
CA PRO A 100 -19.05 9.46 -5.78
C PRO A 100 -19.24 10.95 -5.46
N ASP A 101 -19.98 11.67 -6.30
CA ASP A 101 -20.33 13.09 -6.17
C ASP A 101 -21.69 13.32 -5.49
N SER A 102 -22.39 12.27 -5.07
CA SER A 102 -23.64 12.41 -4.31
C SER A 102 -23.40 13.11 -2.97
N GLU A 103 -24.33 13.98 -2.59
CA GLU A 103 -24.31 14.70 -1.32
C GLU A 103 -24.22 13.77 -0.10
N GLU A 104 -24.72 12.54 -0.24
CA GLU A 104 -24.71 11.53 0.82
C GLU A 104 -23.32 10.86 1.00
N LEU A 105 -22.56 10.63 -0.08
CA LEU A 105 -21.22 10.01 0.01
C LEU A 105 -20.11 11.01 0.25
N GLN A 106 -20.27 12.24 -0.24
CA GLN A 106 -19.22 13.25 -0.25
C GLN A 106 -18.57 13.47 1.12
N PRO A 107 -19.32 13.57 2.25
CA PRO A 107 -18.72 13.76 3.58
C PRO A 107 -17.87 12.56 4.01
N THR A 108 -18.33 11.33 3.72
CA THR A 108 -17.61 10.10 4.07
C THR A 108 -16.32 9.96 3.29
N LEU A 109 -16.38 10.23 1.98
CA LEU A 109 -15.21 10.21 1.10
C LEU A 109 -14.19 11.28 1.52
N GLU A 110 -14.66 12.47 1.87
CA GLU A 110 -13.80 13.56 2.31
C GLU A 110 -13.11 13.25 3.65
N GLN A 111 -13.84 12.65 4.60
CA GLN A 111 -13.22 12.19 5.85
C GLN A 111 -12.15 11.12 5.60
N LEU A 112 -12.39 10.16 4.69
CA LEU A 112 -11.39 9.16 4.29
C LEU A 112 -10.16 9.82 3.66
N ARG A 113 -10.32 10.85 2.82
CA ARG A 113 -9.20 11.61 2.26
C ARG A 113 -8.38 12.30 3.36
N ARG A 114 -9.04 12.99 4.31
CA ARG A 114 -8.37 13.64 5.44
C ARG A 114 -7.59 12.64 6.29
N ASN A 115 -8.21 11.52 6.66
CA ASN A 115 -7.55 10.48 7.45
C ASN A 115 -6.31 9.94 6.71
N ASN A 116 -6.41 9.70 5.40
CA ASN A 116 -5.28 9.24 4.59
C ASN A 116 -4.18 10.31 4.48
N GLN A 117 -4.52 11.59 4.33
CA GLN A 117 -3.54 12.68 4.30
C GLN A 117 -2.74 12.75 5.61
N GLN A 118 -3.43 12.67 6.76
CA GLN A 118 -2.80 12.67 8.08
C GLN A 118 -1.88 11.45 8.27
N ALA A 119 -2.33 10.26 7.86
CA ALA A 119 -1.49 9.06 7.91
C ALA A 119 -0.22 9.21 7.06
N MET A 120 -0.35 9.79 5.87
CA MET A 120 0.79 10.04 4.98
C MET A 120 1.76 11.09 5.55
N GLU A 121 1.26 12.13 6.22
CA GLU A 121 2.10 13.06 6.96
C GLU A 121 2.85 12.36 8.11
N GLY A 122 2.17 11.48 8.86
CA GLY A 122 2.80 10.63 9.87
C GLY A 122 3.94 9.78 9.29
N VAL A 123 3.71 9.11 8.16
CA VAL A 123 4.74 8.33 7.45
C VAL A 123 5.93 9.20 7.06
N ARG A 124 5.67 10.39 6.50
CA ARG A 124 6.72 11.33 6.11
C ARG A 124 7.60 11.70 7.30
N ASN A 125 7.02 11.86 8.49
CA ASN A 125 7.73 12.23 9.72
C ASN A 125 8.53 11.05 10.32
N VAL A 126 8.10 9.81 10.10
CA VAL A 126 8.84 8.60 10.53
C VAL A 126 10.05 8.31 9.64
N LEU A 127 9.93 8.54 8.34
CA LEU A 127 10.99 8.28 7.37
C LEU A 127 12.02 9.40 7.33
N THR A 128 13.30 9.04 7.21
CA THR A 128 14.36 10.01 6.94
C THR A 128 14.28 10.55 5.51
N ALA A 129 14.97 11.67 5.22
CA ALA A 129 14.97 12.22 3.85
C ALA A 129 15.50 11.22 2.80
N PRO A 130 16.62 10.50 3.02
CA PRO A 130 17.07 9.46 2.08
C PRO A 130 16.04 8.35 1.87
N GLN A 131 15.42 7.86 2.97
CA GLN A 131 14.39 6.82 2.89
C GLN A 131 13.20 7.27 2.05
N ARG A 132 12.72 8.52 2.22
CA ARG A 132 11.63 9.07 1.41
C ARG A 132 11.99 9.09 -0.08
N THR A 133 13.22 9.43 -0.44
CA THR A 133 13.70 9.40 -1.83
C THR A 133 13.67 8.00 -2.42
N THR A 134 14.30 7.02 -1.75
CA THR A 134 14.30 5.61 -2.20
C THR A 134 12.88 5.07 -2.36
N ALA A 135 12.04 5.40 -1.39
CA ALA A 135 10.66 4.97 -1.37
C ALA A 135 9.91 5.60 -2.59
N CYS A 136 10.16 6.88 -2.95
CA CYS A 136 9.59 7.49 -4.14
C CYS A 136 10.06 6.86 -5.45
N GLU A 137 11.31 6.43 -5.53
CA GLU A 137 11.85 5.70 -6.69
C GLU A 137 11.15 4.35 -6.87
N MET A 138 10.96 3.61 -5.77
CA MET A 138 10.20 2.36 -5.78
C MET A 138 8.76 2.57 -6.27
N ALA A 139 8.08 3.62 -5.82
CA ALA A 139 6.73 3.93 -6.28
C ALA A 139 6.68 4.23 -7.79
N ARG A 140 7.67 4.95 -8.32
CA ARG A 140 7.81 5.23 -9.77
C ARG A 140 8.16 4.00 -10.58
N GLU A 141 8.95 3.08 -10.02
CA GLU A 141 9.27 1.80 -10.65
C GLU A 141 8.03 0.91 -10.75
N ALA A 142 7.28 0.77 -9.65
CA ALA A 142 6.01 0.04 -9.63
C ALA A 142 4.99 0.62 -10.63
N ASP A 143 4.92 1.95 -10.79
CA ASP A 143 4.05 2.60 -11.79
C ASP A 143 4.48 2.28 -13.22
N ARG A 144 5.79 2.30 -13.49
CA ARG A 144 6.33 1.92 -14.81
C ARG A 144 6.05 0.45 -15.14
N GLU A 145 6.20 -0.44 -14.17
CA GLU A 145 5.90 -1.87 -14.32
C GLU A 145 4.40 -2.09 -14.59
N ALA A 146 3.53 -1.50 -13.78
CA ALA A 146 2.07 -1.58 -13.97
C ALA A 146 1.65 -1.06 -15.36
N MET A 147 2.30 0.00 -15.87
CA MET A 147 2.05 0.52 -17.21
C MET A 147 2.54 -0.41 -18.32
N ARG A 148 3.67 -1.10 -18.14
CA ARG A 148 4.17 -2.11 -19.09
C ARG A 148 3.21 -3.29 -19.18
N ASP A 149 2.74 -3.79 -18.04
CA ASP A 149 1.80 -4.91 -17.99
C ASP A 149 0.50 -4.57 -18.70
N ARG A 150 -0.03 -3.37 -18.48
CA ARG A 150 -1.22 -2.89 -19.19
C ARG A 150 -0.99 -2.84 -20.69
N ARG A 151 0.13 -2.28 -21.16
CA ARG A 151 0.47 -2.25 -22.60
C ARG A 151 0.58 -3.66 -23.19
N GLY A 152 1.17 -4.60 -22.46
CA GLY A 152 1.24 -6.01 -22.86
C GLY A 152 -0.15 -6.62 -23.05
N GLN A 153 -1.06 -6.39 -22.10
CA GLN A 153 -2.45 -6.87 -22.18
C GLN A 153 -3.20 -6.27 -23.38
N TYR A 154 -3.03 -4.98 -23.67
CA TYR A 154 -3.64 -4.35 -24.85
C TYR A 154 -3.10 -4.95 -26.16
N ALA A 155 -1.78 -5.13 -26.28
CA ALA A 155 -1.16 -5.73 -27.47
C ALA A 155 -1.63 -7.19 -27.69
N GLN A 156 -1.85 -7.94 -26.61
CA GLN A 156 -2.39 -9.30 -26.69
C GLN A 156 -3.85 -9.30 -27.13
N ARG A 157 -4.67 -8.35 -26.65
CA ARG A 157 -6.08 -8.20 -27.05
C ARG A 157 -6.22 -7.90 -28.55
N ASP A 158 -5.30 -7.14 -29.12
CA ASP A 158 -5.34 -6.83 -30.56
C ASP A 158 -4.99 -8.01 -31.45
N ARG A 159 -4.21 -8.97 -30.95
CA ARG A 159 -3.89 -10.22 -31.65
C ARG A 159 -4.97 -11.30 -31.51
N GLN A 160 -5.96 -11.13 -30.64
CA GLN A 160 -7.05 -12.11 -30.54
C GLN A 160 -8.02 -12.01 -31.73
N PRO A 161 -8.41 -13.15 -32.34
CA PRO A 161 -9.32 -13.18 -33.47
C PRO A 161 -10.68 -12.55 -33.10
N ARG A 162 -11.27 -11.84 -34.08
CA ARG A 162 -12.48 -10.99 -33.92
C ARG A 162 -13.67 -11.69 -33.23
N GLY A 163 -13.75 -13.02 -33.30
CA GLY A 163 -14.82 -13.82 -32.69
C GLY A 163 -14.80 -13.95 -31.16
N MET A 164 -13.69 -13.62 -30.48
CA MET A 164 -13.58 -13.75 -29.01
C MET A 164 -13.60 -12.42 -28.23
N ARG A 165 -13.72 -11.26 -28.90
CA ARG A 165 -13.65 -9.94 -28.24
C ARG A 165 -14.84 -9.58 -27.34
N GLY A 166 -15.97 -10.30 -27.47
CA GLY A 166 -17.23 -9.95 -26.81
C GLY A 166 -17.32 -10.30 -25.31
N ALA A 167 -16.56 -11.30 -24.84
CA ALA A 167 -16.80 -11.86 -23.49
C ALA A 167 -15.96 -11.25 -22.36
N MET A 168 -14.88 -10.51 -22.64
CA MET A 168 -13.94 -10.01 -21.60
C MET A 168 -13.93 -8.49 -21.40
N ALA A 169 -14.78 -7.73 -22.10
CA ALA A 169 -14.75 -6.26 -22.03
C ALA A 169 -15.34 -5.67 -20.73
N ALA A 170 -16.07 -6.45 -19.93
CA ALA A 170 -16.78 -5.96 -18.74
C ALA A 170 -15.90 -5.83 -17.48
N ASP A 171 -14.75 -6.52 -17.41
CA ASP A 171 -13.90 -6.51 -16.22
C ASP A 171 -12.72 -5.52 -16.29
N SER A 172 -12.48 -4.90 -17.46
CA SER A 172 -11.37 -3.96 -17.66
C SER A 172 -11.63 -2.52 -17.20
N ALA A 173 -12.80 -2.22 -16.62
CA ALA A 173 -13.12 -0.90 -16.04
C ALA A 173 -12.49 -0.67 -14.66
N LEU A 174 -11.64 -1.58 -14.19
CA LEU A 174 -10.95 -1.48 -12.92
C LEU A 174 -9.62 -0.72 -13.09
N THR A 175 -9.69 0.60 -13.26
CA THR A 175 -8.56 1.54 -13.15
C THR A 175 -7.94 1.62 -11.74
N TRP A 176 -8.29 0.69 -10.84
CA TRP A 176 -7.98 0.68 -9.42
C TRP A 176 -6.56 0.25 -9.05
N ASN A 177 -5.74 -0.22 -10.01
CA ASN A 177 -4.34 -0.59 -9.79
C ASN A 177 -3.38 0.51 -10.25
N ARG A 178 -3.68 1.79 -9.97
CA ARG A 178 -2.62 2.80 -10.01
C ARG A 178 -1.86 2.66 -8.70
N PRO A 179 -0.53 2.45 -8.69
CA PRO A 179 0.19 2.37 -7.43
C PRO A 179 -0.04 3.66 -6.65
N PRO A 180 -0.16 3.56 -5.32
CA PRO A 180 -0.43 4.71 -4.48
C PRO A 180 0.73 5.70 -4.65
N THR A 181 0.46 6.83 -5.31
CA THR A 181 1.45 7.90 -5.45
C THR A 181 1.46 8.66 -4.14
N TRP A 182 2.58 8.65 -3.43
CA TRP A 182 2.69 9.45 -2.21
C TRP A 182 2.77 10.92 -2.58
N SER A 183 2.03 11.76 -1.85
CA SER A 183 1.92 13.19 -2.14
C SER A 183 3.28 13.90 -2.15
N TRP A 184 4.24 13.45 -1.33
CA TRP A 184 5.61 13.99 -1.32
C TRP A 184 6.50 13.48 -2.46
N CYS A 185 6.06 12.49 -3.24
CA CYS A 185 6.79 11.99 -4.41
C CYS A 185 6.44 12.72 -5.70
N ALA A 186 5.38 13.54 -5.67
CA ALA A 186 5.20 14.57 -6.68
C ALA A 186 6.41 15.47 -6.59
N SER A 187 7.35 15.30 -7.52
CA SER A 187 8.45 16.25 -7.68
C SER A 187 7.81 17.63 -7.76
N PRO A 188 8.25 18.63 -6.97
CA PRO A 188 7.92 20.00 -7.31
C PRO A 188 8.36 20.14 -8.77
N ALA A 189 7.41 20.43 -9.65
CA ALA A 189 7.68 20.53 -11.07
C ALA A 189 8.94 21.40 -11.21
N GLN A 190 9.95 20.82 -11.86
CA GLN A 190 11.23 21.44 -12.12
C GLN A 190 10.96 22.84 -12.69
N GLY A 191 11.42 23.89 -11.99
CA GLY A 191 11.48 25.23 -12.56
C GLY A 191 10.20 26.08 -12.52
N GLN A 192 9.67 26.36 -11.33
CA GLN A 192 9.33 27.76 -11.07
C GLN A 192 10.64 28.47 -10.70
N THR A 193 11.46 28.79 -11.72
CA THR A 193 12.40 29.89 -11.55
C THR A 193 11.55 31.10 -11.19
N PRO A 194 11.80 31.79 -10.06
CA PRO A 194 11.13 33.04 -9.80
C PRO A 194 11.43 33.95 -10.99
N ARG A 195 10.40 34.37 -11.73
CA ARG A 195 10.55 35.49 -12.65
C ARG A 195 10.89 36.67 -11.77
N SER A 196 12.16 37.09 -11.80
CA SER A 196 12.58 38.36 -11.25
C SER A 196 11.70 39.47 -11.86
N PRO A 197 11.29 40.46 -11.05
CA PRO A 197 10.43 41.56 -11.49
C PRO A 197 11.06 42.38 -12.62
#